data_AF-A0AB38GSV4-F1
#
_entry.id   AF-A0AB38GSV4-F1
#
_cell.length_a   1.000
_cell.length_b   1.000
_cell.length_c   1.000
_cell.angle_alpha   90.00
_cell.angle_beta   90.00
_cell.angle_gamma   90.00
#
_symmetry.space_group_name_H-M   'P 1'
#
loop_
_entity.id
_entity.type
_entity.pdbx_description
1 polymer ?
#
loop_
_entity_poly.entity_id
_entity_poly.type
_entity_poly.pdbx_seq_one_letter_code
_entity_poly.pdbx_strand_id
1 'polypeptide(L)'
;MALNCSAKKLDTRRGSNSQLETAVKDLGAVVSFKGYYGDLAIVVAKTSYVAEDGTEKRYLPEGSLVLGNTAAEGIRCYGAIQDAQALSEGVVASSRYPKHWLTVGDPAREFTMTQSAPLMVLPDPDEFVVVQVK
;
A
#
# COMPACT_ATOMS: atom_id res chain seq x y z
N MET A 1 33.13 -7.93 8.15
CA MET A 1 33.39 -8.95 7.10
C MET A 1 32.15 -9.26 6.25
N ALA A 2 30.92 -9.27 6.81
CA ALA A 2 29.68 -9.54 6.06
C ALA A 2 29.27 -8.47 5.02
N LEU A 3 29.49 -7.17 5.29
CA LEU A 3 29.12 -6.07 4.37
C LEU A 3 29.78 -6.17 2.98
N ASN A 4 31.01 -6.68 2.88
CA ASN A 4 31.74 -6.79 1.61
C ASN A 4 31.32 -8.02 0.77
N CYS A 5 30.58 -8.97 1.37
CA CYS A 5 30.05 -10.14 0.66
C CYS A 5 28.79 -9.76 -0.12
N SER A 6 27.88 -9.01 0.50
CA SER A 6 26.59 -8.63 -0.07
C SER A 6 26.75 -7.72 -1.29
N ALA A 7 27.64 -6.73 -1.21
CA ALA A 7 27.90 -5.79 -2.31
C ALA A 7 28.43 -6.48 -3.58
N LYS A 8 29.19 -7.59 -3.43
CA LYS A 8 29.75 -8.33 -4.57
C LYS A 8 28.73 -9.22 -5.30
N LYS A 9 27.64 -9.58 -4.62
CA LYS A 9 26.60 -10.49 -5.14
C LYS A 9 25.32 -9.75 -5.56
N LEU A 10 25.23 -8.45 -5.28
CA LEU A 10 24.10 -7.61 -5.67
C LEU A 10 24.24 -7.23 -7.15
N ASP A 11 23.33 -7.72 -7.99
CA ASP A 11 23.22 -7.27 -9.37
C ASP A 11 22.34 -6.01 -9.42
N THR A 12 22.95 -4.88 -9.78
CA THR A 12 22.29 -3.58 -9.86
C THR A 12 21.83 -3.23 -11.28
N ARG A 13 22.06 -4.11 -12.26
CA ARG A 13 21.60 -3.92 -13.64
C ARG A 13 20.09 -3.82 -13.64
N ARG A 14 19.60 -2.74 -14.26
CA ARG A 14 18.16 -2.48 -14.42
C ARG A 14 17.76 -2.75 -15.85
N GLY A 15 16.57 -3.33 -16.00
CA GLY A 15 15.99 -3.73 -17.27
C GLY A 15 14.79 -4.55 -16.89
N SER A 16 13.60 -3.98 -17.08
CA SER A 16 12.32 -4.35 -16.46
C SER A 16 11.87 -5.79 -16.68
N ASN A 17 12.62 -6.72 -16.14
CA ASN A 17 12.52 -8.15 -16.41
C ASN A 17 11.63 -8.84 -15.37
N SER A 18 11.32 -8.18 -14.25
CA SER A 18 10.43 -8.72 -13.22
C SER A 18 9.19 -7.85 -12.99
N GLN A 19 8.12 -8.50 -12.52
CA GLN A 19 6.88 -7.83 -12.11
C GLN A 19 7.15 -6.79 -11.01
N LEU A 20 8.01 -7.12 -10.05
CA LEU A 20 8.29 -6.26 -8.89
C LEU A 20 9.08 -4.99 -9.26
N GLU A 21 10.06 -5.08 -10.16
CA GLU A 21 10.76 -3.90 -10.67
C GLU A 21 9.80 -2.94 -11.41
N THR A 22 8.80 -3.50 -12.11
CA THR A 22 7.79 -2.71 -12.81
C THR A 22 6.79 -2.07 -11.84
N ALA A 23 6.36 -2.80 -10.81
CA ALA A 23 5.40 -2.33 -9.82
C ALA A 23 5.86 -1.10 -9.03
N VAL A 24 7.19 -0.90 -8.88
CA VAL A 24 7.76 0.20 -8.09
C VAL A 24 8.19 1.41 -8.91
N LYS A 25 8.01 1.40 -10.24
CA LYS A 25 8.48 2.50 -11.12
C LYS A 25 7.88 3.85 -10.77
N ASP A 26 6.58 3.89 -10.51
CA ASP A 26 5.85 5.13 -10.24
C ASP A 26 5.92 5.55 -8.76
N LEU A 27 6.61 4.77 -7.92
CA LEU A 27 6.73 5.00 -6.48
C LEU A 27 8.10 5.58 -6.07
N GLY A 28 8.89 6.09 -7.03
CA GLY A 28 10.29 6.50 -6.86
C GLY A 28 10.57 7.53 -5.76
N ALA A 29 9.56 8.29 -5.31
CA ALA A 29 9.68 9.23 -4.20
C ALA A 29 9.90 8.55 -2.84
N VAL A 30 9.33 7.35 -2.66
CA VAL A 30 9.27 6.65 -1.37
C VAL A 30 9.73 5.19 -1.44
N VAL A 31 9.83 4.62 -2.64
CA VAL A 31 10.30 3.25 -2.87
C VAL A 31 11.48 3.26 -3.84
N SER A 32 12.53 2.51 -3.50
CA SER A 32 13.73 2.41 -4.30
C SER A 32 14.07 0.95 -4.55
N PHE A 33 13.93 0.52 -5.81
CA PHE A 33 14.49 -0.75 -6.26
C PHE A 33 16.02 -0.72 -6.15
N LYS A 34 16.66 -1.73 -5.56
CA LYS A 34 18.11 -1.78 -5.38
C LYS A 34 18.82 -2.77 -6.28
N GLY A 35 18.10 -3.73 -6.87
CA GLY A 35 18.69 -4.78 -7.69
C GLY A 35 18.24 -6.16 -7.23
N TYR A 36 18.96 -7.17 -7.68
CA TYR A 36 18.71 -8.57 -7.36
C TYR A 36 19.86 -9.19 -6.58
N TYR A 37 19.52 -10.12 -5.70
CA TYR A 37 20.47 -11.04 -5.09
C TYR A 37 20.07 -12.47 -5.47
N GLY A 38 20.71 -13.03 -6.51
CA GLY A 38 20.17 -14.21 -7.19
C GLY A 38 18.80 -13.88 -7.80
N ASP A 39 17.77 -14.66 -7.49
CA ASP A 39 16.40 -14.43 -7.95
C ASP A 39 15.59 -13.51 -7.02
N LEU A 40 16.16 -13.08 -5.88
CA LEU A 40 15.50 -12.22 -4.91
C LEU A 40 15.60 -10.75 -5.33
N ALA A 41 14.46 -10.13 -5.62
CA ALA A 41 14.36 -8.70 -5.84
C ALA A 41 14.47 -7.92 -4.52
N ILE A 42 15.37 -6.92 -4.47
CA ILE A 42 15.56 -6.07 -3.29
C ILE A 42 14.93 -4.71 -3.49
N VAL A 43 14.02 -4.35 -2.58
CA VAL A 43 13.32 -3.08 -2.56
C VAL A 43 13.50 -2.42 -1.20
N VAL A 44 13.81 -1.14 -1.20
CA VAL A 44 13.83 -0.31 0.00
C VAL A 44 12.61 0.60 -0.02
N ALA A 45 11.69 0.39 0.91
CA ALA A 45 10.51 1.23 1.10
C ALA A 45 10.73 2.18 2.28
N LYS A 46 10.48 3.48 2.06
CA LYS A 46 10.53 4.58 3.03
C LYS A 46 9.20 5.31 3.01
N THR A 47 8.11 4.58 3.19
CA THR A 47 6.76 5.12 3.21
C THR A 47 6.34 5.49 4.63
N SER A 48 5.68 6.64 4.77
CA SER A 48 5.12 7.15 6.03
C SER A 48 3.68 7.62 5.88
N TYR A 49 2.98 7.71 7.00
CA TYR A 49 1.64 8.25 7.12
C TYR A 49 1.54 9.15 8.36
N VAL A 50 0.58 10.07 8.35
CA VAL A 50 0.24 10.90 9.51
C VAL A 50 -0.88 10.21 10.27
N ALA A 51 -0.65 9.87 11.53
CA ALA A 51 -1.64 9.26 12.40
C ALA A 51 -2.66 10.30 12.91
N GLU A 52 -3.74 9.84 13.55
CA GLU A 52 -4.80 10.72 14.07
C GLU A 52 -4.29 11.75 15.09
N ASP A 53 -3.23 11.42 15.81
CA ASP A 53 -2.53 12.30 16.76
C ASP A 53 -1.62 13.36 16.08
N GLY A 54 -1.56 13.38 14.74
CA GLY A 54 -0.72 14.26 13.96
C GLY A 54 0.75 13.82 13.85
N THR A 55 1.13 12.67 14.43
CA THR A 55 2.50 12.18 14.37
C THR A 55 2.78 11.42 13.07
N GLU A 56 3.97 11.61 12.51
CA GLU A 56 4.41 10.85 11.35
C GLU A 56 4.90 9.45 11.79
N LYS A 57 4.32 8.40 11.20
CA LYS A 57 4.66 7.00 11.45
C LYS A 57 5.04 6.30 10.15
N ARG A 58 5.95 5.32 10.21
CA ARG A 58 6.30 4.50 9.04
C ARG A 58 5.31 3.37 8.86
N TYR A 59 4.98 3.04 7.61
CA TYR A 59 4.18 1.85 7.30
C TYR A 59 4.95 0.57 7.60
N LEU A 60 6.24 0.54 7.25
CA LEU A 60 7.15 -0.53 7.62
C LEU A 60 8.05 -0.05 8.76
N PRO A 61 7.99 -0.67 9.95
CA PRO A 61 8.83 -0.28 11.07
C PRO A 61 10.33 -0.36 10.73
N GLU A 62 11.13 0.43 11.44
CA GLU A 62 12.57 0.40 11.23
C GLU A 62 13.18 -0.94 11.63
N GLY A 63 14.14 -1.42 10.84
CA GLY A 63 14.75 -2.73 11.03
C GLY A 63 13.87 -3.91 10.58
N SER A 64 12.67 -3.67 10.05
CA SER A 64 11.84 -4.74 9.50
C SER A 64 12.21 -5.06 8.05
N LEU A 65 12.40 -6.35 7.77
CA LEU A 65 12.53 -6.93 6.44
C LEU A 65 11.34 -7.84 6.18
N VAL A 66 10.64 -7.64 5.06
CA VAL A 66 9.55 -8.52 4.62
C VAL A 66 10.04 -9.32 3.43
N LEU A 67 9.95 -10.63 3.54
CA LEU A 67 10.16 -11.59 2.46
C LEU A 67 8.81 -12.15 2.06
N GLY A 68 8.57 -12.24 0.76
CA GLY A 68 7.34 -12.80 0.22
C GLY A 68 7.45 -12.97 -1.28
N ASN A 69 6.39 -13.50 -1.87
CA ASN A 69 6.31 -13.73 -3.31
C ASN A 69 5.27 -12.78 -3.93
N THR A 70 5.56 -12.24 -5.12
CA THR A 70 4.56 -11.45 -5.86
C THR A 70 3.34 -12.27 -6.30
N ALA A 71 3.46 -13.59 -6.32
CA ALA A 71 2.36 -14.53 -6.60
C ALA A 71 1.31 -14.62 -5.47
N ALA A 72 1.58 -14.09 -4.28
CA ALA A 72 0.66 -14.13 -3.15
C ALA A 72 -0.65 -13.35 -3.38
N GLU A 73 -0.68 -12.47 -4.38
CA GLU A 73 -1.87 -11.75 -4.91
C GLU A 73 -2.96 -11.40 -3.88
N GLY A 74 -2.65 -10.48 -2.98
CA GLY A 74 -3.63 -9.95 -2.02
C GLY A 74 -4.87 -9.34 -2.69
N ILE A 75 -6.03 -9.55 -2.07
CA ILE A 75 -7.34 -9.11 -2.56
C ILE A 75 -7.76 -7.83 -1.84
N ARG A 76 -8.25 -6.86 -2.61
CA ARG A 76 -8.92 -5.66 -2.09
C ARG A 76 -10.42 -5.90 -2.02
N CYS A 77 -10.92 -6.20 -0.82
CA CYS A 77 -12.35 -6.37 -0.57
C CYS A 77 -12.97 -5.02 -0.21
N TYR A 78 -14.19 -4.78 -0.67
CA TYR A 78 -14.98 -3.59 -0.30
C TYR A 78 -16.34 -4.02 0.22
N GLY A 79 -16.65 -3.63 1.45
CA GLY A 79 -17.97 -3.82 2.04
C GLY A 79 -19.02 -2.90 1.42
N ALA A 80 -20.28 -3.19 1.70
CA ALA A 80 -21.41 -2.39 1.25
C ALA A 80 -21.43 -1.01 1.94
N ILE A 81 -21.73 0.04 1.16
CA ILE A 81 -21.89 1.40 1.67
C ILE A 81 -23.24 1.52 2.36
N GLN A 82 -23.26 2.06 3.59
CA GLN A 82 -24.46 2.13 4.44
C GLN A 82 -25.18 3.50 4.35
N ASP A 83 -24.78 4.37 3.41
CA ASP A 83 -25.45 5.65 3.20
C ASP A 83 -26.85 5.45 2.59
N ALA A 84 -27.86 6.11 3.15
CA ALA A 84 -29.23 5.99 2.67
C ALA A 84 -29.40 6.41 1.19
N GLN A 85 -28.64 7.40 0.73
CA GLN A 85 -28.67 7.82 -0.67
C GLN A 85 -28.01 6.77 -1.56
N ALA A 86 -26.86 6.23 -1.16
CA ALA A 86 -26.22 5.13 -1.88
C ALA A 86 -27.15 3.92 -2.00
N LEU A 87 -27.84 3.55 -0.92
CA LEU A 87 -28.84 2.48 -0.91
C LEU A 87 -30.03 2.78 -1.82
N SER A 88 -30.52 4.02 -1.83
CA SER A 88 -31.61 4.45 -2.72
C SER A 88 -31.24 4.43 -4.20
N GLU A 89 -29.97 4.67 -4.51
CA GLU A 89 -29.38 4.59 -5.85
C GLU A 89 -29.04 3.16 -6.26
N GLY A 90 -29.23 2.17 -5.35
CA GLY A 90 -28.90 0.77 -5.58
C GLY A 90 -27.40 0.46 -5.52
N VAL A 91 -26.58 1.34 -4.95
CA VAL A 91 -25.13 1.17 -4.82
C VAL A 91 -24.83 0.24 -3.64
N VAL A 92 -24.76 -1.05 -3.91
CA VAL A 92 -24.55 -2.10 -2.89
C VAL A 92 -23.08 -2.50 -2.69
N ALA A 93 -22.22 -2.26 -3.67
CA ALA A 93 -20.78 -2.50 -3.56
C ALA A 93 -20.04 -1.49 -4.44
N SER A 94 -19.29 -0.60 -3.81
CA SER A 94 -18.43 0.34 -4.51
C SER A 94 -17.11 0.50 -3.77
N SER A 95 -16.03 0.70 -4.53
CA SER A 95 -14.74 1.04 -3.92
C SER A 95 -14.77 2.40 -3.23
N ARG A 96 -15.51 3.37 -3.79
CA ARG A 96 -15.69 4.72 -3.25
C ARG A 96 -17.07 5.26 -3.67
N TYR A 97 -17.78 5.88 -2.73
CA TYR A 97 -19.03 6.58 -2.99
C TYR A 97 -18.84 8.07 -2.69
N PRO A 98 -18.55 8.90 -3.72
CA PRO A 98 -18.48 10.35 -3.55
C PRO A 98 -19.88 10.95 -3.51
N LYS A 99 -20.10 11.84 -2.56
CA LYS A 99 -21.36 12.57 -2.36
C LYS A 99 -21.07 14.03 -2.13
N HIS A 100 -21.94 14.87 -2.66
CA HIS A 100 -21.93 16.32 -2.51
C HIS A 100 -23.31 16.77 -2.06
N TRP A 101 -23.36 17.75 -1.15
CA TRP A 101 -24.62 18.38 -0.77
C TRP A 101 -24.41 19.79 -0.23
N LEU A 102 -25.46 20.60 -0.36
CA LEU A 102 -25.58 21.93 0.23
C LEU A 102 -26.53 21.86 1.43
N THR A 103 -26.09 22.36 2.58
CA THR A 103 -26.95 22.64 3.73
C THR A 103 -27.43 24.08 3.61
N VAL A 104 -28.72 24.26 3.34
CA VAL A 104 -29.35 25.57 3.15
C VAL A 104 -29.74 26.14 4.53
N GLY A 105 -29.41 27.40 4.80
CA GLY A 105 -29.64 28.07 6.08
C GLY A 105 -28.71 29.27 6.29
N ASP A 106 -28.60 29.76 7.52
CA ASP A 106 -27.70 30.85 7.90
C ASP A 106 -26.65 30.36 8.95
N PRO A 107 -25.41 30.03 8.55
CA PRO A 107 -24.84 30.13 7.20
C PRO A 107 -25.09 28.87 6.36
N ALA A 108 -25.26 29.06 5.05
CA ALA A 108 -25.25 27.95 4.10
C ALA A 108 -23.84 27.32 4.04
N ARG A 109 -23.77 25.99 3.95
CA ARG A 109 -22.51 25.25 3.90
C ARG A 109 -22.54 24.17 2.84
N GLU A 110 -21.43 24.04 2.14
CA GLU A 110 -21.21 23.02 1.12
C GLU A 110 -20.32 21.92 1.68
N PHE A 111 -20.71 20.67 1.42
CA PHE A 111 -19.99 19.50 1.88
C PHE A 111 -19.73 18.54 0.73
N THR A 112 -18.56 17.93 0.79
CA THR A 112 -18.23 16.75 0.01
C THR A 112 -17.79 15.65 0.96
N MET A 113 -18.19 14.42 0.67
CA MET A 113 -17.83 13.26 1.47
C MET A 113 -17.62 12.07 0.54
N THR A 114 -16.56 11.30 0.78
CA THR A 114 -16.35 10.03 0.09
C THR A 114 -16.40 8.91 1.10
N GLN A 115 -17.31 7.96 0.91
CA GLN A 115 -17.43 6.78 1.75
C GLN A 115 -16.78 5.58 1.08
N SER A 116 -16.14 4.73 1.89
CA SER A 116 -15.52 3.48 1.45
C SER A 116 -15.45 2.53 2.65
N ALA A 117 -15.50 1.22 2.39
CA ALA A 117 -15.34 0.18 3.41
C ALA A 117 -14.27 -0.85 2.97
N PRO A 118 -12.99 -0.46 2.87
CA PRO A 118 -11.94 -1.32 2.34
C PRO A 118 -11.42 -2.32 3.39
N LEU A 119 -11.08 -3.53 2.94
CA LEU A 119 -10.32 -4.52 3.71
C LEU A 119 -9.30 -5.21 2.79
N MET A 120 -8.03 -5.14 3.17
CA MET A 120 -6.95 -5.87 2.49
C MET A 120 -6.93 -7.30 3.02
N VAL A 121 -7.14 -8.29 2.14
CA VAL A 121 -7.18 -9.71 2.50
C VAL A 121 -6.02 -10.43 1.81
N LEU A 122 -5.26 -11.21 2.58
CA LEU A 122 -4.28 -12.14 2.04
C LEU A 122 -4.91 -13.53 1.99
N PRO A 123 -5.04 -14.16 0.79
CA PRO A 123 -5.57 -15.52 0.68
C PRO A 123 -4.69 -16.55 1.40
N ASP A 124 -3.37 -16.38 1.32
CA ASP A 124 -2.39 -17.20 2.03
C ASP A 124 -1.40 -16.30 2.79
N PRO A 125 -1.62 -16.07 4.10
CA PRO A 125 -0.71 -15.26 4.90
C PRO A 125 0.62 -15.96 5.21
N ASP A 126 0.72 -17.28 5.01
CA ASP A 126 1.92 -18.06 5.35
C ASP A 126 3.05 -17.88 4.31
N GLU A 127 2.75 -17.28 3.14
CA GLU A 127 3.74 -16.94 2.12
C GLU A 127 4.67 -15.76 2.52
N PHE A 128 4.40 -15.10 3.65
CA PHE A 128 5.16 -13.95 4.10
C PHE A 128 5.98 -14.25 5.36
N VAL A 129 7.25 -13.83 5.34
CA VAL A 129 8.14 -13.89 6.50
C VAL A 129 8.60 -12.48 6.84
N VAL A 130 8.40 -12.07 8.10
CA VAL A 130 8.87 -10.79 8.61
C VAL A 130 10.05 -11.04 9.55
N VAL A 131 11.17 -10.39 9.27
CA VAL A 131 12.39 -10.46 10.07
C VAL A 131 12.65 -9.09 10.68
N GLN A 132 12.78 -9.04 12.02
CA GLN A 132 13.22 -7.84 12.72
C GLN A 132 14.74 -7.91 12.96
N VAL A 133 15.47 -7.01 12.31
CA VAL A 133 16.91 -6.86 12.50
C VAL A 133 17.14 -5.93 13.70
N LYS A 134 17.97 -6.39 14.64
CA LYS A 134 18.44 -5.62 15.79
C LYS A 134 19.77 -4.95 15.48
#